data_AF-A0A7J2YSV6-F1
#
_entry.id   AF-A0A7J2YSV6-F1
#
_cell.length_a   1.000
_cell.length_b   1.000
_cell.length_c   1.000
_cell.angle_alpha   90.00
_cell.angle_beta   90.00
_cell.angle_gamma   90.00
#
_symmetry.space_group_name_H-M   'P 1'
#
loop_
_entity.id
_entity.type
_entity.pdbx_description
1 polymer ?
#
loop_
_entity_poly.entity_id
_entity_poly.type
_entity_poly.pdbx_seq_one_letter_code
_entity_poly.pdbx_strand_id
1 'polypeptide(L)'
;MRIESAVTTEDDELMDCIRDAAVKVDNILRAAGLAVPSEVPDAVGIAAKNFAAWLYRRRRDPVGSQVFYDDAKEALQDYVNAERAVDVPYVGVA
;
A
#
# COMPACT_ATOMS: atom_id res chain seq x y z
N MET A 1 -25.32 -12.06 25.92
CA MET A 1 -24.43 -11.88 24.76
C MET A 1 -23.34 -10.91 25.18
N ARG A 2 -22.14 -11.42 25.46
CA ARG A 2 -20.99 -10.61 25.90
C ARG A 2 -20.11 -10.49 24.66
N ILE A 3 -20.05 -9.29 24.05
CA ILE A 3 -19.12 -9.05 22.95
C ILE A 3 -17.74 -8.96 23.60
N GLU A 4 -16.86 -9.91 23.28
CA GLU A 4 -15.55 -10.05 23.91
C GLU A 4 -14.66 -8.85 23.56
N SER A 5 -14.09 -8.21 24.58
CA SER A 5 -13.18 -7.06 24.46
C SER A 5 -11.85 -7.37 23.75
N ALA A 6 -11.60 -8.63 23.38
CA ALA A 6 -10.48 -9.01 22.53
C ALA A 6 -10.66 -8.51 21.09
N VAL A 7 -11.90 -8.52 20.59
CA VAL A 7 -12.24 -8.07 19.22
C VAL A 7 -11.88 -6.59 19.04
N THR A 8 -12.16 -5.76 20.05
CA THR A 8 -11.88 -4.32 19.97
C THR A 8 -10.38 -4.00 19.93
N THR A 9 -9.54 -4.82 20.55
CA THR A 9 -8.08 -4.58 20.57
C THR A 9 -7.43 -4.93 19.23
N GLU A 10 -7.87 -6.01 18.58
CA GLU A 10 -7.37 -6.38 17.25
C GLU A 10 -7.87 -5.42 16.17
N ASP A 11 -9.11 -4.93 16.29
CA ASP A 11 -9.65 -3.90 15.41
C ASP A 11 -8.83 -2.60 15.48
N ASP A 12 -8.48 -2.13 16.68
CA ASP A 12 -7.63 -0.95 16.87
C ASP A 12 -6.24 -1.15 16.26
N GLU A 13 -5.63 -2.34 16.45
CA GLU A 13 -4.33 -2.66 15.84
C GLU A 13 -4.40 -2.67 14.30
N LEU A 14 -5.47 -3.22 13.74
CA LEU A 14 -5.69 -3.25 12.28
C LEU A 14 -5.88 -1.83 11.74
N MET A 15 -6.64 -0.98 12.42
CA MET A 15 -6.84 0.42 12.05
C MET A 15 -5.52 1.20 12.09
N ASP A 16 -4.67 0.96 13.08
CA ASP A 16 -3.33 1.52 13.15
C ASP A 16 -2.47 1.06 11.97
N CYS A 17 -2.49 -0.23 11.64
CA CYS A 17 -1.75 -0.77 10.50
C CYS A 17 -2.22 -0.19 9.15
N ILE A 18 -3.52 0.01 8.97
CA ILE A 18 -4.08 0.65 7.77
C ILE A 18 -3.61 2.10 7.64
N ARG A 19 -3.64 2.86 8.75
CA ARG A 19 -3.16 4.24 8.79
C ARG A 19 -1.66 4.34 8.47
N ASP A 20 -0.85 3.49 9.11
CA ASP A 20 0.59 3.44 8.86
C ASP A 20 0.91 3.01 7.42
N ALA A 21 0.12 2.10 6.84
CA ALA A 21 0.24 1.70 5.45
C ALA A 21 -0.04 2.86 4.49
N ALA A 22 -1.10 3.64 4.75
CA ALA A 22 -1.41 4.83 3.94
C ALA A 22 -0.28 5.88 3.98
N VAL A 23 0.28 6.14 5.17
CA VAL A 23 1.45 7.03 5.33
C VAL A 23 2.66 6.49 4.57
N LYS A 24 2.88 5.17 4.58
CA LYS A 24 3.99 4.55 3.85
C LYS A 24 3.82 4.67 2.33
N VAL A 25 2.61 4.47 1.81
CA VAL A 25 2.27 4.69 0.40
C VAL A 25 2.52 6.14 0.00
N ASP A 26 2.02 7.10 0.78
CA ASP A 26 2.21 8.53 0.52
C ASP A 26 3.69 8.91 0.48
N ASN A 27 4.49 8.43 1.45
CA ASN A 27 5.93 8.68 1.46
C ASN A 27 6.66 8.09 0.24
N ILE A 28 6.27 6.90 -0.24
CA ILE A 28 6.86 6.28 -1.43
C ILE A 28 6.51 7.07 -2.68
N LEU A 29 5.23 7.46 -2.84
CA LEU A 29 4.80 8.26 -3.98
C LEU A 29 5.47 9.64 -3.99
N ARG A 30 5.53 10.32 -2.84
CA ARG A 30 6.24 11.61 -2.71
C ARG A 30 7.71 11.50 -3.08
N ALA A 31 8.39 10.43 -2.65
CA ALA A 31 9.78 10.19 -3.03
C ALA A 31 9.94 9.97 -4.55
N ALA A 32 8.91 9.47 -5.24
CA ALA A 32 8.87 9.32 -6.68
C ALA A 32 8.46 10.60 -7.44
N GLY A 33 8.12 11.69 -6.72
CA GLY A 33 7.61 12.94 -7.28
C GLY A 33 6.09 12.95 -7.53
N LEU A 34 5.37 11.97 -6.98
CA LEU A 34 3.93 11.78 -7.16
C LEU A 34 3.17 12.08 -5.86
N ALA A 35 1.86 12.28 -5.96
CA ALA A 35 0.95 12.35 -4.83
C ALA A 35 -0.10 11.24 -4.94
N VAL A 36 -0.69 10.84 -3.81
CA VAL A 36 -1.85 9.94 -3.84
C VAL A 36 -3.01 10.66 -4.54
N PRO A 37 -3.57 10.11 -5.63
CA PRO A 37 -4.68 10.75 -6.34
C PRO A 37 -5.96 10.75 -5.49
N SER A 38 -6.87 11.68 -5.77
CA SER A 38 -8.18 11.73 -5.11
C SER A 38 -9.05 10.50 -5.40
N GLU A 39 -8.94 9.98 -6.62
CA GLU A 39 -9.48 8.67 -7.00
C GLU A 39 -8.33 7.67 -6.93
N VAL A 40 -8.29 6.89 -5.86
CA VAL A 40 -7.16 5.98 -5.59
C VAL A 40 -7.12 4.88 -6.65
N PRO A 41 -6.07 4.80 -7.47
CA PRO A 41 -5.94 3.75 -8.47
C PRO A 41 -5.83 2.38 -7.81
N ASP A 42 -6.32 1.33 -8.48
CA ASP A 42 -6.34 -0.03 -7.93
C ASP A 42 -4.95 -0.49 -7.46
N ALA A 43 -3.89 -0.17 -8.21
CA ALA A 43 -2.51 -0.50 -7.83
C ALA A 43 -2.09 0.14 -6.50
N VAL A 44 -2.46 1.40 -6.27
CA VAL A 44 -2.20 2.12 -5.00
C VAL A 44 -3.02 1.50 -3.87
N GLY A 45 -4.28 1.13 -4.14
CA GLY A 45 -5.15 0.44 -3.19
C GLY A 45 -4.65 -0.96 -2.80
N ILE A 46 -4.14 -1.73 -3.76
CA ILE A 46 -3.53 -3.04 -3.54
C ILE A 46 -2.28 -2.90 -2.67
N ALA A 47 -1.41 -1.94 -2.99
CA ALA A 47 -0.22 -1.69 -2.20
C ALA A 47 -0.54 -1.29 -0.75
N ALA A 48 -1.54 -0.43 -0.54
CA ALA A 48 -1.98 -0.06 0.80
C ALA A 48 -2.45 -1.27 1.61
N LYS A 49 -3.27 -2.16 1.01
CA LYS A 49 -3.75 -3.40 1.65
C LYS A 49 -2.60 -4.33 2.02
N ASN A 50 -1.66 -4.52 1.10
CA ASN A 50 -0.51 -5.39 1.31
C ASN A 50 0.46 -4.82 2.36
N PHE A 51 0.70 -3.51 2.39
CA PHE A 51 1.46 -2.90 3.48
C PHE A 51 0.76 -3.02 4.84
N ALA A 52 -0.56 -2.89 4.91
CA ALA A 52 -1.30 -3.08 6.16
C ALA A 52 -1.18 -4.54 6.64
N ALA A 53 -1.32 -5.51 5.73
CA ALA A 53 -1.13 -6.92 6.03
C ALA A 53 0.30 -7.24 6.50
N TRP A 54 1.32 -6.65 5.86
CA TRP A 54 2.71 -6.74 6.30
C TRP A 54 2.90 -6.17 7.70
N LEU A 55 2.41 -4.95 7.97
CA LEU A 55 2.56 -4.28 9.27
C LEU A 55 1.92 -5.07 10.41
N TYR A 56 0.74 -5.65 10.16
CA TYR A 56 0.04 -6.49 11.12
C TYR A 56 0.76 -7.83 11.37
N ARG A 57 1.19 -8.50 10.29
CA ARG A 57 1.81 -9.84 10.36
C ARG A 57 3.25 -9.81 10.82
N ARG A 58 4.04 -8.79 10.48
CA ARG A 58 5.49 -8.76 10.78
C ARG A 58 5.81 -8.85 12.27
N ARG A 59 4.87 -8.47 13.14
CA ARG A 59 5.02 -8.58 14.61
C ARG A 59 4.95 -10.02 15.09
N ARG A 60 4.27 -10.89 14.33
CA ARG A 60 3.95 -12.29 14.67
C ARG A 60 4.76 -13.28 13.83
N ASP A 61 4.94 -12.97 12.55
CA ASP A 61 5.68 -13.77 11.57
C ASP A 61 6.45 -12.84 10.61
N PRO A 62 7.66 -12.39 10.99
CA PRO A 62 8.46 -11.49 10.15
C PRO A 62 8.78 -12.08 8.77
N VAL A 63 9.10 -13.38 8.72
CA VAL A 63 9.55 -14.05 7.49
C VAL A 63 8.37 -14.24 6.54
N GLY A 64 7.27 -14.82 7.02
CA GLY A 64 6.07 -15.00 6.19
C GLY A 64 5.35 -13.70 5.85
N SER A 65 5.59 -12.61 6.60
CA SER A 65 5.04 -11.30 6.26
C SER A 65 5.72 -10.66 5.04
N GLN A 66 6.94 -11.08 4.69
CA GLN A 66 7.76 -10.40 3.68
C GLN A 66 7.10 -10.40 2.29
N VAL A 67 6.36 -11.44 1.93
CA VAL A 67 5.63 -11.51 0.65
C VAL A 67 4.68 -10.32 0.46
N PHE A 68 3.99 -9.88 1.52
CA PHE A 68 3.09 -8.73 1.43
C PHE A 68 3.85 -7.42 1.25
N TYR A 69 5.06 -7.31 1.79
CA TYR A 69 5.90 -6.13 1.56
C TYR A 69 6.38 -6.08 0.10
N ASP A 70 6.79 -7.21 -0.44
CA ASP A 70 7.30 -7.32 -1.81
C ASP A 70 6.18 -7.05 -2.82
N ASP A 71 5.02 -7.68 -2.66
CA ASP A 71 3.83 -7.46 -3.50
C ASP A 71 3.35 -6.00 -3.43
N ALA A 72 3.41 -5.36 -2.25
CA ALA A 72 3.05 -3.95 -2.12
C ALA A 72 4.01 -3.03 -2.88
N LYS A 73 5.31 -3.35 -2.84
CA LYS A 73 6.33 -2.60 -3.56
C LYS A 73 6.21 -2.78 -5.06
N GLU A 74 5.94 -3.98 -5.54
CA GLU A 74 5.72 -4.26 -6.96
C GLU A 74 4.54 -3.45 -7.49
N ALA A 75 3.39 -3.51 -6.82
CA ALA A 75 2.20 -2.75 -7.22
C ALA A 75 2.42 -1.23 -7.25
N LEU A 76 3.13 -0.65 -6.28
CA LEU A 76 3.48 0.78 -6.34
C LEU A 76 4.48 1.10 -7.45
N GLN A 77 5.44 0.21 -7.69
CA GLN A 77 6.42 0.43 -8.74
C GLN A 77 5.75 0.41 -10.11
N ASP A 78 4.79 -0.49 -10.35
CA ASP A 78 3.99 -0.53 -11.56
C ASP A 78 3.19 0.75 -11.75
N TYR A 79 2.57 1.25 -10.67
CA TYR A 79 1.88 2.53 -10.70
C TYR A 79 2.81 3.69 -11.06
N VAL A 80 3.95 3.81 -10.37
CA VAL A 80 4.96 4.85 -10.64
C VAL A 80 5.46 4.77 -12.09
N ASN A 81 5.67 3.56 -12.61
CA ASN A 81 6.10 3.35 -13.98
C ASN A 81 5.02 3.78 -14.98
N ALA A 82 3.75 3.48 -14.71
CA ALA A 82 2.63 3.87 -15.54
C ALA A 82 2.49 5.41 -15.61
N GLU A 83 2.51 6.10 -14.46
CA GLU A 83 2.45 7.56 -14.41
C GLU A 83 3.63 8.21 -15.15
N ARG A 84 4.84 7.65 -15.02
CA ARG A 84 6.02 8.14 -15.75
C ARG A 84 5.98 7.85 -17.24
N ALA A 85 5.36 6.74 -17.66
CA ALA A 85 5.20 6.41 -19.07
C ALA A 85 4.20 7.34 -19.77
N VAL A 86 3.18 7.83 -19.05
CA VAL A 86 2.22 8.83 -19.55
C VAL A 86 2.91 10.18 -19.83
N ASP A 87 4.00 10.49 -19.12
CA ASP A 87 4.79 11.71 -19.31
C ASP A 87 5.75 11.66 -20.53
N VAL A 88 5.80 10.53 -21.24
CA VAL A 88 6.54 10.40 -22.51
C VAL A 88 5.55 10.59 -23.67
N PRO A 89 5.66 11.66 -24.49
CA PRO A 89 4.74 11.85 -25.59
C PRO A 89 4.83 10.67 -26.56
N TYR A 90 3.67 10.07 -26.85
CA TYR A 90 3.52 9.05 -27.88
C TYR A 90 3.95 9.65 -29.23
N VAL A 91 5.19 9.38 -29.66
CA VAL A 91 5.62 9.66 -31.04
C VAL A 91 5.09 8.51 -31.88
N GLY A 92 3.81 8.63 -32.27
CA GLY A 92 3.21 7.74 -33.25
C GLY A 92 4.08 7.70 -34.49
N VAL A 93 4.51 6.50 -34.88
CA VAL A 93 5.24 6.28 -36.12
C VAL A 93 4.25 6.54 -37.25
N ALA A 94 4.49 7.59 -38.03
CA ALA A 94 3.75 7.95 -39.23
C ALA A 94 4.04 6.99 -40.39
#